data_AF-A0A183LDE1-F1
#
_entry.id   AF-A0A183LDE1-F1
#
_cell.length_a   1.000
_cell.length_b   1.000
_cell.length_c   1.000
_cell.angle_alpha   90.00
_cell.angle_beta   90.00
_cell.angle_gamma   90.00
#
_symmetry.space_group_name_H-M   'P 1'
#
loop_
_entity.id
_entity.type
_entity.pdbx_description
1 polymer ?
#
loop_
_entity_poly.entity_id
_entity_poly.type
_entity_poly.pdbx_seq_one_letter_code
_entity_poly.pdbx_strand_id
1 'polypeptide(L)'
;MDYTLAQYKSPQYEELAFNIIKNRLIKLGYPPKTSDFVYDPSFPLRLVESSITYSVCDVSLLVMSDFLFMYCLWFDRLYGTLLKMDQFGNILSCLRGFNFIQREELRSMYPNKFVKYDEKRIEIMNTLFSLPETYILSCIIHMFVNDPDYIKVEHGVKKGSLYMSYASIYEDVRTACDWMWKYKFSKYYLQLLVLRMILMMLNCGYLVYIFHLNYFTTNHRFHLVLDRYLEVYIHIE
;
A
#
# COMPACT_ATOMS: atom_id res chain seq x y z
N MET A 1 -6.16 -1.01 -15.74
CA MET A 1 -5.02 -0.81 -16.66
C MET A 1 -3.74 -1.24 -15.97
N ASP A 2 -3.45 -0.64 -14.83
CA ASP A 2 -2.34 -1.02 -13.97
C ASP A 2 -2.52 -2.44 -13.38
N TYR A 3 -1.43 -3.23 -13.37
CA TYR A 3 -1.36 -4.67 -13.04
C TYR A 3 -2.24 -5.63 -13.86
N THR A 4 -3.04 -5.15 -14.82
CA THR A 4 -3.76 -5.97 -15.81
C THR A 4 -3.11 -5.92 -17.20
N LEU A 5 -2.78 -4.70 -17.67
CA LEU A 5 -2.12 -4.46 -18.96
C LEU A 5 -0.66 -4.00 -18.77
N ALA A 6 -0.42 -3.16 -17.76
CA ALA A 6 0.91 -2.72 -17.37
C ALA A 6 1.32 -3.44 -16.08
N GLN A 7 2.10 -4.51 -16.20
CA GLN A 7 2.69 -5.18 -15.05
C GLN A 7 3.97 -4.45 -14.64
N TYR A 8 3.99 -3.97 -13.39
CA TYR A 8 5.19 -3.40 -12.80
C TYR A 8 6.11 -4.53 -12.34
N LYS A 9 7.42 -4.35 -12.53
CA LYS A 9 8.40 -5.34 -12.08
C LYS A 9 8.57 -5.25 -10.56
N SER A 10 8.32 -6.37 -9.89
CA SER A 10 8.60 -6.55 -8.47
C SER A 10 10.03 -7.06 -8.28
N PRO A 11 10.81 -6.56 -7.29
CA PRO A 11 10.45 -5.58 -6.26
C PRO A 11 10.80 -4.11 -6.63
N GLN A 12 11.21 -3.84 -7.87
CA GLN A 12 11.79 -2.54 -8.23
C GLN A 12 10.79 -1.39 -8.13
N TYR A 13 9.53 -1.64 -8.46
CA TYR A 13 8.47 -0.65 -8.35
C TYR A 13 8.18 -0.30 -6.88
N GLU A 14 8.04 -1.33 -6.05
CA GLU A 14 7.71 -1.20 -4.63
C GLU A 14 8.83 -0.51 -3.87
N GLU A 15 10.09 -0.87 -4.16
CA GLU A 15 11.26 -0.23 -3.58
C GLU A 15 11.36 1.25 -3.98
N LEU A 16 11.10 1.58 -5.24
CA LEU A 16 11.07 2.97 -5.70
C LEU A 16 9.97 3.77 -4.97
N ALA A 17 8.75 3.22 -4.91
CA ALA A 17 7.63 3.84 -4.23
C ALA A 17 7.93 4.08 -2.75
N PHE A 18 8.44 3.03 -2.07
CA PHE A 18 8.87 3.08 -0.68
C PHE A 18 9.89 4.19 -0.43
N ASN A 19 10.92 4.28 -1.27
CA ASN A 19 11.96 5.31 -1.14
C ASN A 19 11.41 6.74 -1.34
N ILE A 20 10.45 6.93 -2.24
CA ILE A 20 9.81 8.24 -2.44
C ILE A 20 8.99 8.64 -1.21
N ILE A 21 8.17 7.71 -0.68
CA ILE A 21 7.34 7.95 0.50
C ILE A 21 8.23 8.24 1.72
N LYS A 22 9.27 7.41 1.95
CA LYS A 22 10.28 7.61 3.00
C LYS A 22 10.87 9.03 2.97
N ASN A 23 11.35 9.45 1.80
CA ASN A 23 11.92 10.78 1.63
C ASN A 23 10.90 11.90 1.85
N ARG A 24 9.62 11.66 1.56
CA ARG A 24 8.55 12.62 1.81
C ARG A 24 8.26 12.74 3.31
N LEU A 25 8.22 11.64 4.04
CA LEU A 25 8.01 11.62 5.49
C LEU A 25 9.13 12.33 6.25
N ILE A 26 10.39 12.11 5.86
CA ILE A 26 11.54 12.84 6.41
C ILE A 26 11.36 14.35 6.23
N LYS A 27 10.89 14.79 5.05
CA LYS A 27 10.58 16.21 4.79
C LYS A 27 9.41 16.76 5.60
N LEU A 28 8.49 15.91 6.04
CA LEU A 28 7.38 16.29 6.93
C LEU A 28 7.82 16.42 8.39
N GLY A 29 9.05 16.02 8.74
CA GLY A 29 9.60 16.14 10.08
C GLY A 29 9.64 14.83 10.87
N TYR A 30 9.43 13.67 10.22
CA TYR A 30 9.68 12.39 10.86
C TYR A 30 11.17 12.23 11.25
N PRO A 31 11.49 11.45 12.30
CA PRO A 31 12.85 11.34 12.82
C PRO A 31 13.86 10.94 11.73
N PRO A 32 15.10 11.45 11.78
CA PRO A 32 16.11 11.15 10.76
C PRO A 32 16.46 9.65 10.69
N LYS A 33 16.28 8.90 11.80
CA LYS A 33 16.42 7.43 11.84
C LYS A 33 15.58 6.71 10.78
N THR A 34 14.52 7.34 10.28
CA THR A 34 13.69 6.80 9.20
C THR A 34 14.43 6.68 7.86
N SER A 35 15.59 7.35 7.67
CA SER A 35 16.42 7.20 6.47
C SER A 35 16.92 5.77 6.26
N ASP A 36 17.16 5.07 7.37
CA ASP A 36 17.84 3.78 7.41
C ASP A 36 16.91 2.62 7.02
N PHE A 37 15.62 2.90 6.84
CA PHE A 37 14.68 1.87 6.41
C PHE A 37 14.97 1.41 4.99
N VAL A 38 15.04 0.08 4.82
CA VAL A 38 15.21 -0.61 3.55
C VAL A 38 13.95 -1.43 3.27
N TYR A 39 13.47 -1.37 2.03
CA TYR A 39 12.31 -2.15 1.61
C TYR A 39 12.65 -3.65 1.59
N ASP A 40 11.84 -4.46 2.28
CA ASP A 40 11.94 -5.91 2.23
C ASP A 40 10.71 -6.51 1.51
N PRO A 41 10.88 -7.06 0.30
CA PRO A 41 9.79 -7.66 -0.46
C PRO A 41 9.23 -8.93 0.18
N SER A 42 9.94 -9.53 1.13
CA SER A 42 9.50 -10.75 1.82
C SER A 42 8.53 -10.46 2.97
N PHE A 43 8.38 -9.20 3.38
CA PHE A 43 7.53 -8.83 4.50
C PHE A 43 6.05 -9.28 4.34
N PRO A 44 5.40 -9.07 3.18
CA PRO A 44 4.03 -9.56 2.96
C PRO A 44 3.91 -11.09 3.10
N LEU A 45 4.95 -11.83 2.74
CA LEU A 45 5.00 -13.29 2.83
C LEU A 45 5.16 -13.78 4.28
N ARG A 46 5.95 -13.08 5.10
CA ARG A 46 6.16 -13.41 6.52
C ARG A 46 4.89 -13.31 7.37
N LEU A 47 3.90 -12.55 6.92
CA LEU A 47 2.57 -12.47 7.55
C LEU A 47 1.77 -13.77 7.45
N VAL A 48 2.21 -14.69 6.58
CA VAL A 48 1.51 -15.92 6.22
C VAL A 48 2.06 -17.13 6.97
N GLU A 49 3.38 -17.23 7.13
CA GLU A 49 4.03 -18.42 7.70
C GLU A 49 3.64 -18.71 9.16
N SER A 50 3.24 -17.70 9.94
CA SER A 50 2.77 -17.92 11.32
C SER A 50 1.37 -18.53 11.42
N SER A 51 0.63 -18.62 10.32
CA SER A 51 -0.78 -19.08 10.29
C SER A 51 -0.95 -20.49 9.73
N ILE A 52 0.10 -21.08 9.14
CA ILE A 52 -0.01 -22.30 8.35
C ILE A 52 1.12 -23.27 8.69
N THR A 53 0.82 -24.32 9.45
CA THR A 53 1.65 -25.54 9.47
C THR A 53 1.35 -26.35 8.20
N TYR A 54 2.01 -26.05 7.08
CA TYR A 54 2.11 -27.00 5.97
C TYR A 54 3.57 -27.25 5.64
N SER A 55 3.97 -28.51 5.87
CA SER A 55 5.14 -29.12 5.29
C SER A 55 4.87 -29.40 3.81
N VAL A 56 5.18 -28.48 2.89
CA VAL A 56 5.28 -28.86 1.47
C VAL A 56 6.36 -28.03 0.78
N CYS A 57 7.37 -28.76 0.31
CA CYS A 57 8.31 -28.37 -0.72
C CYS A 57 7.55 -28.02 -2.00
N ASP A 58 7.61 -26.78 -2.48
CA ASP A 58 7.67 -26.45 -3.91
C ASP A 58 7.67 -24.93 -4.13
N VAL A 59 8.80 -24.41 -4.60
CA VAL A 59 9.08 -22.97 -4.78
C VAL A 59 8.38 -22.40 -6.03
N SER A 60 7.75 -23.24 -6.85
CA SER A 60 7.14 -22.89 -8.14
C SER A 60 5.65 -22.49 -8.07
N LEU A 61 4.96 -22.75 -6.95
CA LEU A 61 3.54 -22.35 -6.73
C LEU A 61 3.38 -20.97 -6.08
N LEU A 62 4.48 -20.32 -5.67
CA LEU A 62 4.48 -19.06 -4.92
C LEU A 62 3.83 -17.90 -5.70
N VAL A 63 4.06 -17.80 -7.01
CA VAL A 63 3.66 -16.61 -7.81
C VAL A 63 2.14 -16.40 -7.91
N MET A 64 1.34 -17.48 -7.92
CA MET A 64 -0.13 -17.40 -7.90
C MET A 64 -0.68 -17.20 -6.48
N SER A 65 0.06 -17.66 -5.49
CA SER A 65 -0.32 -17.53 -4.09
C SER A 65 -0.03 -16.12 -3.54
N ASP A 66 1.02 -15.46 -4.03
CA ASP A 66 1.42 -14.08 -3.66
C ASP A 66 0.30 -13.05 -3.89
N PHE A 67 -0.50 -13.23 -4.94
CA PHE A 67 -1.68 -12.39 -5.18
C PHE A 67 -2.79 -12.65 -4.17
N LEU A 68 -3.12 -13.92 -3.89
CA LEU A 68 -4.22 -14.26 -2.98
C LEU A 68 -3.95 -13.84 -1.52
N PHE A 69 -2.68 -13.80 -1.12
CA PHE A 69 -2.27 -13.53 0.27
C PHE A 69 -2.46 -12.10 0.75
N MET A 70 -2.57 -11.14 -0.17
CA MET A 70 -2.67 -9.72 0.17
C MET A 70 -4.11 -9.25 0.41
N TYR A 71 -5.11 -9.98 -0.08
CA TYR A 71 -6.51 -9.55 -0.02
C TYR A 71 -7.12 -9.49 1.39
N CYS A 72 -6.37 -9.88 2.44
CA CYS A 72 -6.86 -9.96 3.81
C CYS A 72 -6.02 -9.15 4.81
N LEU A 73 -5.20 -8.19 4.35
CA LEU A 73 -4.43 -7.30 5.21
C LEU A 73 -5.22 -6.05 5.56
N TRP A 74 -5.48 -5.88 6.85
CA TRP A 74 -6.28 -4.80 7.40
C TRP A 74 -5.42 -4.00 8.37
N PHE A 75 -5.44 -2.69 8.27
CA PHE A 75 -4.71 -1.81 9.18
C PHE A 75 -5.69 -1.15 10.17
N ASP A 76 -5.45 -1.33 11.46
CA ASP A 76 -6.26 -0.71 12.51
C ASP A 76 -5.62 0.61 12.97
N ARG A 77 -6.28 1.73 12.65
CA ARG A 77 -5.83 3.08 12.99
C ARG A 77 -5.93 3.39 14.49
N LEU A 78 -6.71 2.63 15.25
CA LEU A 78 -6.86 2.85 16.68
C LEU A 78 -5.65 2.35 17.47
N TYR A 79 -5.19 1.13 17.16
CA TYR A 79 -4.10 0.46 17.89
C TYR A 79 -2.77 0.44 17.11
N GLY A 80 -2.76 0.88 15.85
CA GLY A 80 -1.58 0.84 14.99
C GLY A 80 -1.13 -0.58 14.67
N THR A 81 -2.09 -1.49 14.53
CA THR A 81 -1.83 -2.92 14.30
C THR A 81 -2.15 -3.31 12.87
N LEU A 82 -1.32 -4.20 12.33
CA LEU A 82 -1.57 -4.85 11.07
C LEU A 82 -2.22 -6.20 11.36
N LEU A 83 -3.44 -6.36 10.89
CA LEU A 83 -4.29 -7.52 11.12
C LEU A 83 -4.37 -8.34 9.85
N LYS A 84 -4.17 -9.65 10.00
CA LYS A 84 -4.55 -10.62 8.99
C LYS A 84 -5.87 -11.24 9.40
N MET A 85 -6.86 -11.08 8.53
CA MET A 85 -8.24 -11.49 8.81
C MET A 85 -8.62 -12.73 8.00
N ASP A 86 -9.60 -13.46 8.50
CA ASP A 86 -10.37 -14.44 7.73
C ASP A 86 -11.52 -13.74 6.98
N GLN A 87 -12.12 -14.41 6.00
CA GLN A 87 -13.30 -13.94 5.26
C GLN A 87 -14.49 -13.59 6.16
N PHE A 88 -14.57 -14.22 7.34
CA PHE A 88 -15.61 -13.98 8.33
C PHE A 88 -15.27 -12.84 9.31
N GLY A 89 -14.15 -12.14 9.16
CA GLY A 89 -13.76 -11.04 10.06
C GLY A 89 -13.12 -11.47 11.38
N ASN A 90 -12.66 -12.72 11.48
CA ASN A 90 -11.85 -13.20 12.60
C ASN A 90 -10.37 -12.87 12.41
N ILE A 91 -9.66 -12.50 13.48
CA ILE A 91 -8.23 -12.20 13.44
C ILE A 91 -7.42 -13.51 13.43
N LEU A 92 -6.69 -13.76 12.34
CA LEU A 92 -5.76 -14.88 12.21
C LEU A 92 -4.40 -14.54 12.83
N SER A 93 -3.87 -13.37 12.50
CA SER A 93 -2.58 -12.88 12.97
C SER A 93 -2.63 -11.37 13.20
N CYS A 94 -1.82 -10.87 14.13
CA CYS A 94 -1.76 -9.47 14.49
C CYS A 94 -0.32 -9.07 14.77
N LEU A 95 0.09 -7.97 14.15
CA LEU A 95 1.41 -7.38 14.33
C LEU A 95 1.29 -5.94 14.79
N ARG A 96 2.24 -5.52 15.63
CA ARG A 96 2.51 -4.11 15.90
C ARG A 96 3.91 -3.80 15.39
N GLY A 97 3.98 -3.10 14.26
CA GLY A 97 5.22 -2.98 13.49
C GLY A 97 5.66 -4.34 12.95
N PHE A 98 6.82 -4.85 13.40
CA PHE A 98 7.30 -6.21 13.13
C PHE A 98 7.14 -7.20 14.30
N ASN A 99 6.58 -6.74 15.43
CA ASN A 99 6.44 -7.58 16.62
C ASN A 99 5.09 -8.30 16.58
N PHE A 100 5.11 -9.63 16.70
CA PHE A 100 3.89 -10.45 16.82
C PHE A 100 3.26 -10.23 18.18
N ILE A 101 1.96 -9.94 18.18
CA ILE A 101 1.18 -9.75 19.40
C ILE A 101 0.74 -11.13 19.91
N GLN A 102 1.05 -11.42 21.17
CA GLN A 102 0.65 -12.67 21.81
C GLN A 102 -0.86 -12.73 22.05
N ARG A 103 -1.41 -13.94 22.25
CA ARG A 103 -2.86 -14.16 22.30
C ARG A 103 -3.54 -13.45 23.48
N GLU A 104 -2.82 -13.27 24.57
CA GLU A 104 -3.27 -12.61 25.80
C GLU A 104 -3.45 -11.11 25.57
N GLU A 105 -2.43 -10.46 25.02
CA GLU A 105 -2.48 -9.04 24.64
C GLU A 105 -3.48 -8.81 23.49
N LEU A 106 -3.58 -9.75 22.55
CA LEU A 106 -4.59 -9.67 21.50
C LEU A 106 -6.01 -9.68 22.07
N ARG A 107 -6.27 -10.47 23.11
CA ARG A 107 -7.59 -10.52 23.77
C ARG A 107 -7.92 -9.28 24.58
N SER A 108 -6.92 -8.54 25.08
CA SER A 108 -7.19 -7.26 25.75
C SER A 108 -7.63 -6.19 24.76
N MET A 109 -7.01 -6.15 23.57
CA MET A 109 -7.39 -5.22 22.50
C MET A 109 -8.63 -5.64 21.71
N TYR A 110 -8.78 -6.95 21.48
CA TYR A 110 -9.85 -7.56 20.69
C TYR A 110 -10.47 -8.73 21.46
N PRO A 111 -11.40 -8.47 22.41
CA PRO A 111 -11.97 -9.50 23.29
C PRO A 111 -12.56 -10.70 22.54
N ASN A 112 -13.25 -10.44 21.43
CA ASN A 112 -13.88 -11.49 20.62
C ASN A 112 -13.01 -12.00 19.47
N LYS A 113 -11.76 -11.51 19.33
CA LYS A 113 -10.91 -11.73 18.15
C LYS A 113 -11.60 -11.50 16.81
N PHE A 114 -12.60 -10.63 16.81
CA PHE A 114 -13.44 -10.30 15.69
C PHE A 114 -13.49 -8.79 15.55
N VAL A 115 -13.31 -8.29 14.33
CA VAL A 115 -13.31 -6.86 14.04
C VAL A 115 -14.45 -6.58 13.06
N LYS A 116 -15.35 -5.69 13.44
CA LYS A 116 -16.36 -5.16 12.52
C LYS A 116 -15.68 -4.16 11.59
N TYR A 117 -16.01 -4.23 10.31
CA TYR A 117 -15.57 -3.22 9.36
C TYR A 117 -16.18 -1.87 9.72
N ASP A 118 -15.33 -0.90 9.95
CA ASP A 118 -15.67 0.51 10.13
C ASP A 118 -14.64 1.33 9.36
N GLU A 119 -15.10 2.03 8.33
CA GLU A 119 -14.27 2.83 7.42
C GLU A 119 -13.39 3.83 8.18
N LYS A 120 -13.85 4.35 9.32
CA LYS A 120 -13.11 5.36 10.10
C LYS A 120 -11.96 4.78 10.92
N ARG A 121 -11.97 3.47 11.18
CA ARG A 121 -10.99 2.81 12.04
C ARG A 121 -10.10 1.86 11.24
N ILE A 122 -10.69 1.13 10.32
CA ILE A 122 -10.05 0.04 9.60
C ILE A 122 -9.84 0.47 8.15
N GLU A 123 -8.59 0.33 7.69
CA GLU A 123 -8.28 0.42 6.27
C GLU A 123 -8.00 -0.98 5.71
N ILE A 124 -8.52 -1.26 4.52
CA ILE A 124 -8.25 -2.51 3.80
C ILE A 124 -7.10 -2.29 2.82
N MET A 125 -5.98 -2.95 3.05
CA MET A 125 -4.76 -2.87 2.22
C MET A 125 -4.68 -4.02 1.22
N ASN A 126 -5.65 -4.10 0.31
CA ASN A 126 -5.83 -5.22 -0.62
C ASN A 126 -5.14 -5.06 -1.98
N THR A 127 -4.53 -3.90 -2.26
CA THR A 127 -3.94 -3.62 -3.58
C THR A 127 -2.44 -3.84 -3.58
N LEU A 128 -1.86 -4.23 -4.72
CA LEU A 128 -0.39 -4.31 -4.87
C LEU A 128 0.27 -2.94 -4.68
N PHE A 129 -0.50 -1.88 -4.92
CA PHE A 129 -0.09 -0.50 -4.70
C PHE A 129 0.04 -0.11 -3.23
N SER A 130 -0.70 -0.78 -2.33
CA SER A 130 -0.63 -0.55 -0.88
C SER A 130 0.49 -1.33 -0.18
N LEU A 131 1.25 -2.17 -0.89
CA LEU A 131 2.41 -2.87 -0.31
C LEU A 131 3.48 -1.95 0.28
N PRO A 132 4.02 -0.96 -0.47
CA PRO A 132 5.01 -0.04 0.08
C PRO A 132 4.46 0.80 1.24
N GLU A 133 3.17 1.16 1.18
CA GLU A 133 2.45 1.89 2.24
C GLU A 133 2.34 1.05 3.52
N THR A 134 1.92 -0.21 3.39
CA THR A 134 1.81 -1.14 4.51
C THR A 134 3.16 -1.38 5.18
N TYR A 135 4.21 -1.59 4.37
CA TYR A 135 5.55 -1.83 4.90
C TYR A 135 6.12 -0.59 5.62
N ILE A 136 5.93 0.62 5.06
CA ILE A 136 6.45 1.84 5.71
C ILE A 136 5.70 2.16 7.01
N LEU A 137 4.38 1.91 7.06
CA LEU A 137 3.60 1.98 8.31
C LEU A 137 4.19 1.04 9.37
N SER A 138 4.44 -0.22 9.00
CA SER A 138 5.07 -1.20 9.90
C SER A 138 6.45 -0.75 10.37
N CYS A 139 7.29 -0.19 9.49
CA CYS A 139 8.61 0.33 9.85
C CYS A 139 8.52 1.47 10.88
N ILE A 140 7.65 2.44 10.63
CA ILE A 140 7.47 3.62 11.51
C ILE A 140 6.96 3.19 12.88
N ILE A 141 5.94 2.34 12.92
CA ILE A 141 5.38 1.84 14.18
C ILE A 141 6.42 1.01 14.93
N HIS A 142 7.16 0.15 14.23
CA HIS A 142 8.23 -0.64 14.83
C HIS A 142 9.32 0.24 15.45
N MET A 143 9.73 1.30 14.75
CA MET A 143 10.69 2.28 15.26
C MET A 143 10.17 2.91 16.55
N PHE A 144 8.95 3.46 16.55
CA PHE A 144 8.40 4.10 17.75
C PHE A 144 8.18 3.14 18.91
N VAL A 145 7.87 1.88 18.64
CA VAL A 145 7.68 0.85 19.67
C VAL A 145 9.01 0.37 20.24
N ASN A 146 10.09 0.37 19.46
CA ASN A 146 11.38 -0.15 19.93
C ASN A 146 12.34 0.93 20.43
N ASP A 147 12.09 2.20 20.09
CA ASP A 147 12.92 3.31 20.52
C ASP A 147 12.58 3.73 21.97
N PRO A 148 13.56 3.71 22.91
CA PRO A 148 13.34 4.05 24.31
C PRO A 148 12.96 5.52 24.54
N ASP A 149 13.21 6.41 23.58
CA ASP A 149 12.84 7.83 23.67
C ASP A 149 11.31 8.05 23.66
N TYR A 150 10.55 7.03 23.26
CA TYR A 150 9.11 7.10 23.03
C TYR A 150 8.35 6.26 24.06
N ILE A 151 7.34 6.86 24.67
CA ILE A 151 6.45 6.19 25.62
C ILE A 151 5.24 5.66 24.85
N LYS A 152 5.02 4.34 24.94
CA LYS A 152 3.87 3.68 24.34
C LYS A 152 2.61 4.00 25.12
N VAL A 153 1.58 4.43 24.41
CA VAL A 153 0.23 4.63 24.93
C VAL A 153 -0.71 3.69 24.17
N GLU A 154 -1.91 3.45 24.69
CA GLU A 154 -2.87 2.53 24.08
C GLU A 154 -3.19 2.88 22.62
N HIS A 155 -3.38 4.17 22.30
CA HIS A 155 -3.80 4.63 20.96
C HIS A 155 -2.74 5.47 20.23
N GLY A 156 -1.48 5.40 20.68
CA GLY A 156 -0.42 6.17 20.06
C GLY A 156 0.89 6.15 20.83
N VAL A 157 1.69 7.16 20.58
CA VAL A 157 3.05 7.28 21.09
C VAL A 157 3.27 8.71 21.59
N LYS A 158 3.97 8.84 22.73
CA LYS A 158 4.28 10.13 23.34
C LYS A 158 5.78 10.35 23.41
N LYS A 159 6.24 11.54 23.04
CA LYS A 159 7.62 12.02 23.21
C LYS A 159 7.61 13.37 23.93
N GLY A 160 7.94 13.38 25.22
CA GLY A 160 7.86 14.58 26.04
C GLY A 160 6.42 15.12 26.10
N SER A 161 6.18 16.32 25.57
CA SER A 161 4.85 16.94 25.46
C SER A 161 4.09 16.56 24.18
N LEU A 162 4.76 16.01 23.17
CA LEU A 162 4.16 15.68 21.88
C LEU A 162 3.46 14.32 21.97
N TYR A 163 2.18 14.27 21.61
CA TYR A 163 1.41 13.05 21.44
C TYR A 163 1.10 12.83 19.96
N MET A 164 1.37 11.64 19.45
CA MET A 164 1.05 11.22 18.09
C MET A 164 0.15 9.99 18.17
N SER A 165 -1.04 10.06 17.58
CA SER A 165 -1.93 8.91 17.50
C SER A 165 -1.55 8.02 16.32
N TYR A 166 -1.90 6.74 16.38
CA TYR A 166 -1.69 5.86 15.23
C TYR A 166 -2.50 6.29 14.00
N ALA A 167 -3.68 6.90 14.23
CA ALA A 167 -4.49 7.50 13.17
C ALA A 167 -3.78 8.67 12.48
N SER A 168 -3.13 9.57 13.22
CA SER A 168 -2.38 10.68 12.61
C SER A 168 -1.17 10.19 11.83
N ILE A 169 -0.45 9.17 12.36
CA ILE A 169 0.67 8.54 11.64
C ILE A 169 0.20 7.94 10.32
N TYR A 170 -0.95 7.26 10.33
CA TYR A 170 -1.56 6.71 9.12
C TYR A 170 -1.89 7.81 8.10
N GLU A 171 -2.52 8.90 8.53
CA GLU A 171 -2.87 10.03 7.66
C GLU A 171 -1.66 10.70 7.02
N ASP A 172 -0.55 10.83 7.76
CA ASP A 172 0.71 11.36 7.23
C ASP A 172 1.28 10.47 6.12
N VAL A 173 1.30 9.15 6.35
CA VAL A 173 1.77 8.19 5.35
C VAL A 173 0.86 8.19 4.13
N ARG A 174 -0.46 8.23 4.34
CA ARG A 174 -1.43 8.25 3.25
C ARG A 174 -1.26 9.50 2.38
N THR A 175 -1.11 10.66 3.03
CA THR A 175 -0.84 11.93 2.34
C THR A 175 0.47 11.89 1.56
N ALA A 176 1.51 11.23 2.09
CA ALA A 176 2.77 11.03 1.38
C ALA A 176 2.63 10.09 0.17
N CYS A 177 1.81 9.04 0.27
CA CYS A 177 1.48 8.14 -0.84
C CYS A 177 0.70 8.88 -1.93
N ASP A 178 -0.34 9.62 -1.57
CA ASP A 178 -1.13 10.42 -2.51
C ASP A 178 -0.27 11.48 -3.22
N TRP A 179 0.67 12.09 -2.51
CA TRP A 179 1.65 13.00 -3.11
C TRP A 179 2.55 12.31 -4.14
N MET A 180 3.05 11.11 -3.83
CA MET A 180 3.84 10.32 -4.77
C MET A 180 3.02 10.01 -6.03
N TRP A 181 1.78 9.54 -5.87
CA TRP A 181 0.88 9.22 -6.98
C TRP A 181 0.62 10.42 -7.87
N LYS A 182 0.28 11.56 -7.26
CA LYS A 182 -0.09 12.79 -7.97
C LYS A 182 1.09 13.45 -8.69
N TYR A 183 2.27 13.50 -8.06
CA TYR A 183 3.36 14.34 -8.56
C TYR A 183 4.56 13.59 -9.14
N LYS A 184 4.77 12.32 -8.78
CA LYS A 184 5.95 11.56 -9.22
C LYS A 184 5.64 10.49 -10.27
N PHE A 185 4.58 9.69 -10.08
CA PHE A 185 4.25 8.60 -11.01
C PHE A 185 3.58 9.07 -12.30
N SER A 186 2.67 10.05 -12.20
CA SER A 186 2.00 10.66 -13.37
C SER A 186 2.96 11.22 -14.43
N LYS A 187 4.21 11.54 -14.04
CA LYS A 187 5.13 12.33 -14.87
C LYS A 187 6.07 11.52 -15.78
N TYR A 188 6.26 10.21 -15.53
CA TYR A 188 7.36 9.47 -16.20
C TYR A 188 7.00 8.10 -16.80
N TYR A 189 6.00 7.35 -16.28
CA TYR A 189 5.86 5.93 -16.65
C TYR A 189 4.58 5.57 -17.43
N LEU A 190 3.43 6.16 -17.12
CA LEU A 190 2.18 5.80 -17.81
C LEU A 190 2.04 6.43 -19.20
N GLN A 191 2.62 7.61 -19.45
CA GLN A 191 2.37 8.36 -20.68
C GLN A 191 2.95 7.72 -21.95
N LEU A 192 4.14 7.13 -21.88
CA LEU A 192 4.85 6.64 -23.08
C LEU A 192 4.48 5.19 -23.46
N LEU A 193 4.28 4.31 -22.48
CA LEU A 193 3.95 2.90 -22.74
C LEU A 193 2.50 2.72 -23.18
N VAL A 194 1.57 3.42 -22.54
CA VAL A 194 0.14 3.33 -22.86
C VAL A 194 -0.15 3.94 -24.24
N LEU A 195 0.48 5.07 -24.58
CA LEU A 195 0.33 5.69 -25.89
C LEU A 195 0.84 4.79 -27.03
N ARG A 196 1.99 4.13 -26.83
CA ARG A 196 2.56 3.21 -27.84
C ARG A 196 1.70 1.97 -28.03
N MET A 197 1.08 1.46 -26.96
CA MET A 197 0.19 0.30 -27.02
C MET A 197 -1.15 0.62 -27.71
N ILE A 198 -1.76 1.77 -27.37
CA ILE A 198 -2.99 2.25 -28.03
C ILE A 198 -2.75 2.47 -29.53
N LEU A 199 -1.62 3.10 -29.91
CA LEU A 199 -1.23 3.26 -31.31
C LEU A 199 -1.09 1.92 -32.05
N MET A 200 -0.51 0.91 -31.39
CA MET A 200 -0.35 -0.42 -31.99
C MET A 200 -1.69 -1.13 -32.18
N MET A 201 -2.63 -1.01 -31.23
CA MET A 201 -3.95 -1.63 -31.34
C MET A 201 -4.85 -0.94 -32.38
N LEU A 202 -4.79 0.40 -32.48
CA LEU A 202 -5.49 1.16 -33.52
C LEU A 202 -4.94 0.84 -34.92
N ASN A 203 -3.62 0.67 -35.07
CA ASN A 203 -3.01 0.26 -36.35
C ASN A 203 -3.41 -1.15 -36.79
N CYS A 204 -3.85 -2.02 -35.86
CA CYS A 204 -4.37 -3.35 -36.16
C CYS A 204 -5.90 -3.39 -36.33
N GLY A 205 -6.59 -2.24 -36.31
CA GLY A 205 -8.03 -2.14 -36.54
C GLY A 205 -8.91 -2.51 -35.33
N TYR A 206 -8.34 -2.59 -34.13
CA TYR A 206 -9.12 -2.85 -32.91
C TYR A 206 -9.75 -1.58 -32.36
N LEU A 207 -11.02 -1.66 -31.96
CA LEU A 207 -11.67 -0.60 -31.19
C LEU A 207 -11.19 -0.68 -29.73
N VAL A 208 -10.63 0.42 -29.20
CA VAL A 208 -10.10 0.48 -27.83
C VAL A 208 -11.08 1.28 -26.95
N TYR A 209 -11.78 0.59 -26.05
CA TYR A 209 -12.61 1.23 -25.03
C TYR A 209 -11.81 1.38 -23.73
N ILE A 210 -11.50 2.62 -23.34
CA ILE A 210 -10.88 2.92 -22.04
C ILE A 210 -11.98 3.31 -21.08
N PHE A 211 -12.39 2.38 -20.20
CA PHE A 211 -13.30 2.69 -19.11
C PHE A 211 -12.56 3.38 -17.95
N HIS A 212 -13.11 4.51 -17.53
CA HIS A 212 -12.68 5.49 -16.52
C HIS A 212 -11.81 4.97 -15.35
N LEU A 213 -10.66 5.62 -15.13
CA LEU A 213 -10.12 5.92 -13.79
C LEU A 213 -10.15 7.45 -13.68
N ASN A 214 -10.72 7.97 -12.59
CA ASN A 214 -11.08 9.38 -12.40
C ASN A 214 -10.11 10.40 -13.04
N TYR A 215 -10.70 11.19 -13.93
CA TYR A 215 -10.18 12.40 -14.56
C TYR A 215 -9.71 13.40 -13.51
N PHE A 216 -8.41 13.49 -13.25
CA PHE A 216 -7.79 14.74 -12.74
C PHE A 216 -6.29 14.85 -13.02
N THR A 217 -5.66 13.83 -13.61
CA THR A 217 -4.23 13.87 -13.99
C THR A 217 -3.97 13.56 -15.46
N THR A 218 -5.00 13.56 -16.30
CA THR A 218 -4.85 13.76 -17.75
C THR A 218 -4.51 15.24 -17.97
N ASN A 219 -3.20 15.53 -17.85
CA ASN A 219 -2.59 16.81 -18.18
C ASN A 219 -3.26 17.47 -19.42
N HIS A 220 -3.38 18.80 -19.43
CA HIS A 220 -3.78 19.58 -20.62
C HIS A 220 -2.95 19.24 -21.89
N ARG A 221 -1.76 18.64 -21.70
CA ARG A 221 -0.90 18.09 -22.77
C ARG A 221 -1.36 16.74 -23.33
N PHE A 222 -2.11 15.93 -22.57
CA PHE A 222 -2.69 14.67 -23.05
C PHE A 222 -3.79 14.94 -24.08
N HIS A 223 -4.64 15.95 -23.84
CA HIS A 223 -5.59 16.45 -24.83
C HIS A 223 -4.89 16.96 -26.10
N LEU A 224 -3.84 17.79 -25.98
CA LEU A 224 -3.10 18.30 -27.15
C LEU A 224 -2.34 17.25 -27.97
N VAL A 225 -2.07 16.06 -27.40
CA VAL A 225 -1.43 14.93 -28.11
C VAL A 225 -2.50 14.02 -28.72
N LEU A 226 -3.65 13.84 -28.07
CA LEU A 226 -4.79 13.11 -28.63
C LEU A 226 -5.46 13.92 -29.77
N ASP A 227 -5.68 15.23 -29.60
CA ASP A 227 -6.32 16.11 -30.58
C ASP A 227 -5.52 16.24 -31.89
N ARG A 228 -4.21 15.96 -31.87
CA ARG A 228 -3.37 15.94 -33.08
C ARG A 228 -3.37 14.60 -33.83
N TYR A 229 -3.94 13.53 -33.25
CA TYR A 229 -3.97 12.19 -33.83
C TYR A 229 -5.37 11.57 -33.93
N LEU A 230 -6.38 12.10 -33.23
CA LEU A 230 -7.77 11.63 -33.21
C LEU A 230 -8.73 12.69 -33.79
N GLU A 231 -8.59 13.02 -35.07
CA GLU A 231 -9.72 13.60 -35.83
C GLU A 231 -10.78 12.53 -36.21
N VAL A 232 -10.66 11.31 -35.67
CA VAL A 232 -11.44 10.16 -36.11
C VAL A 232 -12.15 9.54 -34.90
N TYR A 233 -13.42 9.92 -34.75
CA TYR A 233 -14.49 9.32 -33.95
C TYR A 233 -14.40 9.42 -32.43
N ILE A 234 -14.99 10.49 -31.89
CA ILE A 234 -15.67 10.44 -30.58
C ILE A 234 -17.16 10.68 -30.86
N HIS A 235 -17.94 9.60 -30.95
CA HIS A 235 -19.39 9.68 -30.72
C HIS A 235 -19.61 9.41 -29.23
N ILE A 236 -20.08 10.44 -28.53
CA ILE A 236 -20.57 10.35 -27.16
C ILE A 236 -22.06 9.98 -27.28
N GLU A 237 -22.44 8.81 -26.78
CA GLU A 237 -23.79 8.54 -26.27
C GLU A 237 -23.68 8.25 -24.77
#